data_AF-A0AB74DQ01-F1
#
_entry.id   AF-A0AB74DQ01-F1
#
_cell.length_a   1.000
_cell.length_b   1.000
_cell.length_c   1.000
_cell.angle_alpha   90.00
_cell.angle_beta   90.00
_cell.angle_gamma   90.00
#
_symmetry.space_group_name_H-M   'P 1'
#
loop_
_entity.id
_entity.type
_entity.pdbx_description
1 polymer ?
#
loop_
_entity_poly.entity_id
_entity_poly.type
_entity_poly.pdbx_seq_one_letter_code
_entity_poly.pdbx_strand_id
1 'polypeptide(L)'
;MIQWWQILLLTLYSAYQICDELTIVSSAGSPVFAGFITGLIMGDLTTGLFIGGSLQLFVLGVGTFGGASRIDATSGAVLATAFSVAQGIKPELAIATIAVPVATLLTYFDILGRMTTTYFAHRVDAAVERFDYKGIERNYLLGALPWALSRALPVFLALAFGGAFVQAIVDGVAGVKWLAAGLTLAGRMLPGLGFAILLRYLPVKRNLHYLALGFGLTAMLTVLYSNIQTLGGAVSSIVGTLPKDAAITFANNFKGLSMIGVAIFGIFLAVQHFKYSQRTVAPAASTKSESEEIEDDEL
;
A
#
# COMPACT_ATOMS: atom_id res chain seq x y z
N MET A 1 6.78 -7.43 24.39
CA MET A 1 5.43 -8.05 24.53
C MET A 1 4.40 -6.99 24.18
N ILE A 2 3.40 -7.35 23.38
CA ILE A 2 2.34 -6.42 22.96
C ILE A 2 1.36 -6.24 24.12
N GLN A 3 1.08 -4.99 24.49
CA GLN A 3 0.16 -4.67 25.58
C GLN A 3 -1.29 -4.85 25.13
N TRP A 4 -2.19 -5.22 26.05
CA TRP A 4 -3.60 -5.45 25.73
C TRP A 4 -4.30 -4.25 25.07
N TRP A 5 -3.96 -3.03 25.51
CA TRP A 5 -4.50 -1.81 24.92
C TRP A 5 -4.02 -1.60 23.47
N GLN A 6 -2.79 -2.01 23.14
CA GLN A 6 -2.26 -1.96 21.76
C GLN A 6 -3.02 -2.95 20.88
N ILE A 7 -3.29 -4.16 21.36
CA ILE A 7 -4.07 -5.17 20.65
C ILE A 7 -5.46 -4.64 20.31
N LEU A 8 -6.13 -4.02 21.29
CA LEU A 8 -7.47 -3.46 21.11
C LEU A 8 -7.46 -2.32 20.08
N LEU A 9 -6.52 -1.38 20.20
CA LEU A 9 -6.42 -0.26 19.26
C LEU A 9 -6.11 -0.72 17.83
N LEU A 10 -5.18 -1.67 17.66
CA LEU A 10 -4.83 -2.20 16.34
C LEU A 10 -6.00 -2.97 15.71
N THR A 11 -6.74 -3.73 16.52
CA THR A 11 -7.94 -4.45 16.07
C THR A 11 -9.03 -3.49 15.61
N LEU A 12 -9.30 -2.45 16.40
CA LEU A 12 -10.28 -1.42 16.07
C LEU A 12 -9.86 -0.64 14.83
N TYR A 13 -8.57 -0.34 14.70
CA TYR A 13 -8.02 0.32 13.53
C TYR A 13 -8.18 -0.55 12.27
N SER A 14 -7.89 -1.85 12.33
CA SER A 14 -8.11 -2.76 11.19
C SER A 14 -9.58 -2.89 10.79
N ALA A 15 -10.51 -2.84 11.75
CA ALA A 15 -11.96 -2.74 11.45
C ALA A 15 -12.31 -1.43 10.75
N TYR A 16 -11.79 -0.31 11.24
CA TYR A 16 -12.02 1.00 10.63
C TYR A 16 -11.44 1.08 9.22
N GLN A 17 -10.28 0.47 9.00
CA GLN A 17 -9.55 0.55 7.74
C GLN A 17 -10.33 -0.03 6.55
N ILE A 18 -11.00 -1.16 6.75
CA ILE A 18 -11.82 -1.76 5.68
C ILE A 18 -13.09 -0.95 5.43
N CYS A 19 -13.70 -0.40 6.49
CA CYS A 19 -14.82 0.52 6.35
C CYS A 19 -14.41 1.79 5.57
N ASP A 20 -13.23 2.35 5.86
CA ASP A 20 -12.68 3.50 5.15
C ASP A 20 -12.43 3.17 3.66
N GLU A 21 -11.83 2.02 3.36
CA GLU A 21 -11.57 1.58 1.99
C GLU A 21 -12.86 1.44 1.16
N LEU A 22 -13.99 1.11 1.80
CA LEU A 22 -15.30 0.91 1.15
C LEU A 22 -16.19 2.16 1.08
N THR A 23 -16.03 3.12 2.00
CA THR A 23 -17.00 4.23 2.17
C THR A 23 -16.38 5.61 2.03
N ILE A 24 -15.53 6.00 2.98
CA ILE A 24 -15.04 7.38 3.15
C ILE A 24 -13.83 7.67 2.26
N VAL A 25 -13.02 6.64 1.96
CA VAL A 25 -11.81 6.72 1.13
C VAL A 25 -10.89 7.86 1.60
N SER A 26 -10.67 7.97 2.92
CA SER A 26 -9.82 9.00 3.52
C SER A 26 -8.31 8.75 3.29
N SER A 27 -7.95 7.74 2.49
CA SER A 27 -6.60 7.21 2.31
C SER A 27 -6.02 6.50 3.54
N ALA A 28 -6.80 6.34 4.62
CA ALA A 28 -6.43 5.53 5.77
C ALA A 28 -6.41 4.02 5.46
N GLY A 29 -7.05 3.61 4.35
CA GLY A 29 -6.94 2.31 3.70
C GLY A 29 -5.60 1.97 3.02
N SER A 30 -4.55 2.78 3.15
CA SER A 30 -3.26 2.51 2.50
C SER A 30 -2.28 1.76 3.43
N PRO A 31 -1.49 0.80 2.92
CA PRO A 31 -0.45 0.13 3.70
C PRO A 31 0.55 1.07 4.39
N VAL A 32 0.90 2.22 3.78
CA VAL A 32 1.76 3.23 4.44
C VAL A 32 1.09 3.80 5.67
N PHE A 33 -0.19 4.16 5.57
CA PHE A 33 -0.93 4.72 6.70
C PHE A 33 -1.13 3.67 7.80
N ALA A 34 -1.34 2.40 7.41
CA ALA A 34 -1.40 1.27 8.33
C ALA A 34 -0.10 1.10 9.13
N GLY A 35 1.04 1.16 8.43
CA GLY A 35 2.37 1.12 9.06
C GLY A 35 2.65 2.34 9.94
N PHE A 36 2.19 3.53 9.54
CA PHE A 36 2.30 4.76 10.33
C PHE A 36 1.53 4.65 11.67
N ILE A 37 0.25 4.31 11.62
CA ILE A 37 -0.59 4.18 12.83
C ILE A 37 -0.08 3.06 13.73
N THR A 38 0.31 1.92 13.16
CA THR A 38 0.84 0.80 13.93
C THR A 38 2.18 1.14 14.57
N GLY A 39 3.07 1.80 13.84
CA GLY A 39 4.36 2.26 14.38
C GLY A 39 4.19 3.26 15.52
N LEU A 40 3.19 4.16 15.42
CA LEU A 40 2.84 5.09 16.50
C LEU A 40 2.36 4.35 17.76
N ILE A 41 1.47 3.37 17.61
CA ILE A 41 0.92 2.57 18.72
C ILE A 41 2.00 1.70 19.38
N MET A 42 2.92 1.16 18.57
CA MET A 42 4.00 0.28 19.03
C MET A 42 5.23 1.04 19.55
N GLY A 43 5.34 2.34 19.27
CA GLY A 43 6.44 3.20 19.74
C GLY A 43 7.65 3.26 18.81
N ASP A 44 7.59 2.64 17.63
CA ASP A 44 8.64 2.68 16.60
C ASP A 44 8.05 3.04 15.23
N LEU A 45 8.11 4.35 14.93
CA LEU A 45 7.57 4.91 13.71
C LEU A 45 8.44 4.59 12.49
N THR A 46 9.76 4.45 12.65
CA THR A 46 10.66 4.23 11.51
C THR A 46 10.48 2.82 10.96
N THR A 47 10.36 1.82 11.84
CA THR A 47 10.04 0.44 11.46
C THR A 47 8.66 0.35 10.81
N GLY A 48 7.65 1.01 11.39
CA GLY A 48 6.29 1.01 10.84
C GLY A 48 6.18 1.66 9.47
N LEU A 49 6.79 2.82 9.27
CA LEU A 49 6.83 3.49 7.96
C LEU A 49 7.63 2.70 6.93
N PHE A 50 8.70 2.02 7.34
CA PHE A 50 9.49 1.19 6.42
C PHE A 50 8.69 -0.02 5.92
N ILE A 51 8.00 -0.72 6.82
CA ILE A 51 7.17 -1.89 6.47
C ILE A 51 5.97 -1.45 5.62
N GLY A 52 5.24 -0.42 6.07
CA GLY A 52 4.09 0.12 5.35
C GLY A 52 4.46 0.69 3.98
N GLY A 53 5.56 1.42 3.88
CA GLY A 53 6.12 1.94 2.62
C GLY A 53 6.48 0.82 1.64
N SER A 54 7.15 -0.23 2.13
CA SER A 54 7.55 -1.37 1.29
C SER A 54 6.34 -2.12 0.75
N LEU A 55 5.31 -2.34 1.57
CA LEU A 55 4.06 -2.99 1.17
C LEU A 55 3.21 -2.11 0.26
N GLN A 56 3.25 -0.80 0.43
CA GLN A 56 2.61 0.13 -0.51
C GLN A 56 3.20 -0.03 -1.90
N LEU A 57 4.52 -0.02 -2.01
CA LEU A 57 5.21 -0.19 -3.30
C LEU A 57 4.88 -1.54 -3.94
N PHE A 58 4.72 -2.59 -3.13
CA PHE A 58 4.29 -3.90 -3.60
C PHE A 58 2.84 -3.89 -4.16
N VAL A 59 1.90 -3.21 -3.49
CA VAL A 59 0.49 -3.19 -3.89
C VAL A 59 0.15 -2.18 -4.99
N LEU A 60 1.08 -1.29 -5.37
CA LEU A 60 0.85 -0.33 -6.45
C LEU A 60 0.28 -0.96 -7.72
N GLY A 61 0.69 -2.19 -8.05
CA GLY A 61 0.22 -2.91 -9.24
C GLY A 61 -1.01 -3.76 -9.04
N VAL A 62 -1.44 -4.02 -7.81
CA VAL A 62 -2.50 -4.99 -7.53
C VAL A 62 -3.82 -4.22 -7.48
N GLY A 63 -4.73 -4.50 -8.42
CA GLY A 63 -6.08 -3.89 -8.62
C GLY A 63 -7.26 -4.80 -8.24
N THR A 64 -8.31 -4.31 -7.56
CA THR A 64 -9.60 -5.05 -7.48
C THR A 64 -10.33 -4.76 -8.78
N PHE A 65 -10.43 -5.73 -9.69
CA PHE A 65 -11.17 -5.59 -10.94
C PHE A 65 -12.29 -6.63 -11.01
N GLY A 66 -13.50 -6.21 -11.37
CA GLY A 66 -14.64 -7.12 -11.53
C GLY A 66 -15.01 -7.92 -10.28
N GLY A 67 -14.85 -7.35 -9.08
CA GLY A 67 -15.16 -8.05 -7.83
C GLY A 67 -14.07 -9.00 -7.32
N ALA A 68 -12.93 -9.12 -8.02
CA ALA A 68 -11.80 -9.91 -7.56
C ALA A 68 -11.19 -9.30 -6.28
N SER A 69 -10.99 -10.14 -5.26
CA SER A 69 -10.28 -9.77 -4.04
C SER A 69 -8.78 -9.58 -4.32
N ARG A 70 -8.20 -8.58 -3.67
CA ARG A 70 -6.78 -8.29 -3.69
C ARG A 70 -6.10 -8.78 -2.44
N ILE A 71 -4.77 -8.87 -2.50
CA ILE A 71 -3.92 -9.04 -1.32
C ILE A 71 -4.23 -7.93 -0.30
N ASP A 72 -4.54 -8.33 0.93
CA ASP A 72 -4.75 -7.42 2.05
C ASP A 72 -3.41 -7.01 2.69
N ALA A 73 -2.68 -6.16 1.97
CA ALA A 73 -1.39 -5.66 2.46
C ALA A 73 -1.53 -4.70 3.63
N THR A 74 -2.72 -4.16 3.89
CA THR A 74 -2.94 -3.25 5.00
C THR A 74 -2.88 -3.96 6.34
N SER A 75 -3.66 -5.02 6.50
CA SER A 75 -3.62 -5.86 7.70
C SER A 75 -2.27 -6.60 7.81
N GLY A 76 -1.68 -6.99 6.67
CA GLY A 76 -0.31 -7.51 6.63
C GLY A 76 0.72 -6.52 7.18
N ALA A 77 0.59 -5.23 6.86
CA ALA A 77 1.45 -4.17 7.38
C ALA A 77 1.27 -3.97 8.89
N VAL A 78 0.03 -4.00 9.39
CA VAL A 78 -0.28 -3.91 10.83
C VAL A 78 0.39 -5.06 11.58
N LEU A 79 0.16 -6.30 11.14
CA LEU A 79 0.68 -7.48 11.84
C LEU A 79 2.21 -7.56 11.77
N ALA A 80 2.80 -7.34 10.60
CA ALA A 80 4.25 -7.36 10.46
C ALA A 80 4.94 -6.25 11.25
N THR A 81 4.37 -5.04 11.30
CA THR A 81 4.90 -3.95 12.12
C THR A 81 4.81 -4.29 13.60
N ALA A 82 3.65 -4.77 14.06
CA ALA A 82 3.44 -5.12 15.46
C ALA A 82 4.43 -6.21 15.92
N PHE A 83 4.60 -7.28 15.15
CA PHE A 83 5.55 -8.34 15.50
C PHE A 83 7.01 -7.93 15.32
N SER A 84 7.34 -7.15 14.29
CA SER A 84 8.71 -6.64 14.09
C SER A 84 9.17 -5.81 15.28
N VAL A 85 8.33 -4.90 15.77
CA VAL A 85 8.65 -4.05 16.93
C VAL A 85 8.61 -4.84 18.23
N ALA A 86 7.64 -5.75 18.41
CA ALA A 86 7.49 -6.49 19.67
C ALA A 86 8.56 -7.57 19.90
N GLN A 87 9.07 -8.18 18.81
CA GLN A 87 10.03 -9.29 18.83
C GLN A 87 11.43 -8.88 18.34
N GLY A 88 11.62 -7.62 17.93
CA GLY A 88 12.90 -7.11 17.44
C GLY A 88 13.34 -7.74 16.11
N ILE A 89 12.39 -8.17 15.29
CA ILE A 89 12.66 -8.81 13.99
C ILE A 89 13.05 -7.74 12.99
N LYS A 90 14.06 -8.01 12.17
CA LYS A 90 14.46 -7.11 11.07
C LYS A 90 13.25 -6.81 10.15
N PRO A 91 12.98 -5.54 9.82
CA PRO A 91 11.80 -5.16 9.04
C PRO A 91 11.70 -5.90 7.70
N GLU A 92 12.81 -6.10 6.99
CA GLU A 92 12.81 -6.82 5.70
C GLU A 92 12.43 -8.29 5.86
N LEU A 93 12.88 -8.92 6.94
CA LEU A 93 12.52 -10.29 7.24
C LEU A 93 11.05 -10.37 7.64
N ALA A 94 10.57 -9.45 8.47
CA ALA A 94 9.16 -9.38 8.87
C ALA A 94 8.22 -9.19 7.69
N ILE A 95 8.60 -8.40 6.68
CA ILE A 95 7.82 -8.26 5.45
C ILE A 95 7.67 -9.63 4.76
N ALA A 96 8.78 -10.37 4.60
CA ALA A 96 8.78 -11.60 3.83
C ALA A 96 8.23 -12.82 4.59
N THR A 97 8.47 -12.93 5.90
CA THR A 97 7.98 -14.04 6.73
C THR A 97 6.57 -13.83 7.26
N ILE A 98 6.16 -12.58 7.51
CA ILE A 98 4.89 -12.25 8.15
C ILE A 98 3.98 -11.52 7.17
N ALA A 99 4.38 -10.34 6.69
CA ALA A 99 3.44 -9.47 5.97
C ALA A 99 2.85 -10.12 4.72
N VAL A 100 3.71 -10.67 3.84
CA VAL A 100 3.25 -11.24 2.56
C VAL A 100 2.35 -12.47 2.77
N PRO A 101 2.77 -13.51 3.53
CA PRO A 101 1.91 -14.68 3.75
C PRO A 101 0.59 -14.33 4.45
N VAL A 102 0.63 -13.45 5.46
CA VAL A 102 -0.56 -13.04 6.20
C VAL A 102 -1.49 -12.23 5.29
N ALA A 103 -0.98 -11.28 4.51
CA ALA A 103 -1.77 -10.50 3.56
C ALA A 103 -2.47 -11.38 2.51
N THR A 104 -1.78 -12.43 2.03
CA THR A 104 -2.39 -13.43 1.14
C THR A 104 -3.47 -14.23 1.86
N LEU A 105 -3.22 -14.68 3.10
CA LEU A 105 -4.19 -15.44 3.88
C LEU A 105 -5.46 -14.63 4.19
N LEU A 106 -5.32 -13.35 4.52
CA LEU A 106 -6.44 -12.45 4.80
C LEU A 106 -7.29 -12.16 3.56
N THR A 107 -6.77 -12.42 2.36
CA THR A 107 -7.58 -12.34 1.12
C THR A 107 -8.73 -13.35 1.14
N TYR A 108 -8.55 -14.51 1.77
CA TYR A 108 -9.64 -15.49 1.91
C TYR A 108 -10.69 -15.03 2.92
N PHE A 109 -10.27 -14.32 3.98
CA PHE A 109 -11.22 -13.69 4.91
C PHE A 109 -12.00 -12.55 4.24
N ASP A 110 -11.37 -11.80 3.33
CA ASP A 110 -12.06 -10.80 2.50
C ASP A 110 -13.17 -11.44 1.66
N ILE A 111 -12.88 -12.57 1.00
CA ILE A 111 -13.87 -13.34 0.23
C ILE A 111 -15.01 -13.81 1.14
N LEU A 112 -14.71 -14.31 2.34
CA LEU A 112 -15.73 -14.75 3.29
C LEU A 112 -16.61 -13.59 3.79
N GLY A 113 -16.02 -12.42 4.03
CA GLY A 113 -16.76 -11.20 4.37
C GLY A 113 -17.72 -10.80 3.26
N ARG A 114 -17.25 -10.78 2.01
CA ARG A 114 -18.07 -10.52 0.81
C ARG A 114 -19.23 -11.51 0.69
N MET A 115 -18.98 -12.81 0.83
CA MET A 115 -20.03 -13.84 0.77
C MET A 115 -21.10 -13.64 1.84
N THR A 116 -20.71 -13.21 3.05
CA THR A 116 -21.65 -12.95 4.13
C THR A 116 -22.56 -11.75 3.83
N THR A 117 -22.09 -10.77 3.06
CA THR A 117 -22.91 -9.59 2.69
C THR A 117 -24.08 -9.92 1.78
N THR A 118 -24.03 -11.02 1.02
CA THR A 118 -25.15 -11.50 0.19
C THR A 118 -26.40 -11.78 1.03
N TYR A 119 -26.24 -12.23 2.28
CA TYR A 119 -27.38 -12.40 3.20
C TYR A 119 -28.08 -11.07 3.50
N PHE A 120 -27.31 -9.99 3.67
CA PHE A 120 -27.87 -8.66 3.91
C PHE A 120 -28.51 -8.07 2.65
N ALA A 121 -27.96 -8.39 1.47
CA ALA A 121 -28.56 -8.00 0.18
C ALA A 121 -29.98 -8.57 0.03
N HIS A 122 -30.19 -9.87 0.26
CA HIS A 122 -31.54 -10.46 0.21
C HIS A 122 -32.52 -9.83 1.23
N ARG A 123 -32.02 -9.38 2.39
CA ARG A 123 -32.84 -8.66 3.37
C ARG A 123 -33.20 -7.26 2.93
N VAL A 124 -32.32 -6.60 2.17
CA VAL A 124 -32.60 -5.31 1.54
C VAL A 124 -33.66 -5.49 0.46
N ASP A 125 -33.56 -6.50 -0.40
CA ASP A 125 -34.56 -6.80 -1.44
C ASP A 125 -35.95 -6.98 -0.82
N ALA A 126 -36.05 -7.80 0.23
CA ALA A 126 -37.31 -7.99 0.95
C ALA A 126 -37.82 -6.69 1.62
N ALA A 127 -36.94 -5.77 2.04
CA ALA A 127 -37.34 -4.49 2.61
C ALA A 127 -37.81 -3.49 1.54
N VAL A 128 -37.24 -3.56 0.33
CA VAL A 128 -37.67 -2.80 -0.85
C VAL A 128 -39.10 -3.18 -1.24
N GLU A 129 -39.43 -4.47 -1.28
CA GLU A 129 -40.80 -4.94 -1.57
C GLU A 129 -41.86 -4.40 -0.60
N ARG A 130 -41.46 -4.14 0.65
CA ARG A 130 -42.32 -3.59 1.70
C ARG A 130 -42.30 -2.07 1.77
N PHE A 131 -41.56 -1.39 0.90
CA PHE A 131 -41.31 0.06 0.95
C PHE A 131 -40.81 0.55 2.33
N ASP A 132 -40.09 -0.29 3.07
CA ASP A 132 -39.55 0.04 4.39
C ASP A 132 -38.14 0.63 4.27
N TYR A 133 -38.09 1.95 4.05
CA TYR A 133 -36.84 2.69 3.92
C TYR A 133 -35.91 2.58 5.14
N LYS A 134 -36.47 2.53 6.36
CA LYS A 134 -35.67 2.35 7.59
C LYS A 134 -35.05 0.95 7.67
N GLY A 135 -35.78 -0.05 7.17
CA GLY A 135 -35.28 -1.41 7.01
C GLY A 135 -34.08 -1.47 6.06
N ILE A 136 -34.12 -0.74 4.95
CA ILE A 136 -33.03 -0.67 3.96
C ILE A 136 -31.77 -0.05 4.60
N GLU A 137 -31.89 1.14 5.20
CA GLU A 137 -30.77 1.84 5.83
C GLU A 137 -30.08 0.99 6.91
N ARG A 138 -30.88 0.34 7.77
CA ARG A 138 -30.33 -0.51 8.82
C ARG A 138 -29.60 -1.72 8.26
N ASN A 139 -30.15 -2.40 7.26
CA ASN A 139 -29.49 -3.57 6.66
C ASN A 139 -28.23 -3.18 5.88
N TYR A 140 -28.21 -2.00 5.25
CA TYR A 140 -27.01 -1.45 4.62
C TYR A 140 -25.88 -1.23 5.64
N LEU A 141 -26.18 -0.56 6.77
CA LEU A 141 -25.21 -0.34 7.84
C LEU A 141 -24.75 -1.66 8.50
N LEU A 142 -25.67 -2.61 8.70
CA LEU A 142 -25.33 -3.93 9.20
C LEU A 142 -24.46 -4.72 8.22
N GLY A 143 -24.55 -4.46 6.92
CA GLY A 143 -23.68 -5.05 5.90
C GLY A 143 -22.22 -4.65 6.03
N ALA A 144 -21.90 -3.52 6.66
CA ALA A 144 -20.51 -3.11 6.95
C ALA A 144 -19.87 -3.93 8.08
N LEU A 145 -20.68 -4.56 8.94
CA LEU A 145 -20.20 -5.29 10.11
C LEU A 145 -19.47 -6.61 9.73
N PRO A 146 -19.96 -7.44 8.79
CA PRO A 146 -19.19 -8.56 8.25
C PRO A 146 -17.84 -8.17 7.65
N TRP A 147 -17.75 -7.01 6.99
CA TRP A 147 -16.49 -6.50 6.45
C TRP A 147 -15.52 -6.10 7.56
N ALA A 148 -15.99 -5.37 8.56
CA ALA A 148 -15.16 -5.01 9.72
C ALA A 148 -14.66 -6.25 10.46
N LEU A 149 -15.54 -7.23 10.68
CA LEU A 149 -15.20 -8.48 11.36
C LEU A 149 -14.23 -9.36 10.58
N SER A 150 -14.30 -9.37 9.24
CA SER A 150 -13.41 -10.19 8.40
C SER A 150 -11.93 -9.80 8.56
N ARG A 151 -11.62 -8.54 8.88
CA ARG A 151 -10.26 -8.09 9.20
C ARG A 151 -9.97 -8.04 10.70
N ALA A 152 -10.93 -7.59 11.51
CA ALA A 152 -10.74 -7.46 12.95
C ALA A 152 -10.49 -8.80 13.65
N LEU A 153 -11.23 -9.85 13.29
CA LEU A 153 -11.08 -11.17 13.93
C LEU A 153 -9.70 -11.77 13.66
N PRO A 154 -9.21 -11.89 12.42
CA PRO A 154 -7.86 -12.40 12.16
C PRO A 154 -6.76 -11.56 12.81
N VAL A 155 -6.86 -10.23 12.77
CA VAL A 155 -5.86 -9.34 13.37
C VAL A 155 -5.84 -9.50 14.89
N PHE A 156 -7.00 -9.55 15.54
CA PHE A 156 -7.10 -9.78 16.97
C PHE A 156 -6.49 -11.12 17.38
N LEU A 157 -6.90 -12.20 16.69
CA LEU A 157 -6.40 -13.55 16.99
C LEU A 157 -4.89 -13.64 16.78
N ALA A 158 -4.38 -13.04 15.70
CA ALA A 158 -2.96 -12.98 15.43
C ALA A 158 -2.22 -12.23 16.54
N LEU A 159 -2.64 -11.00 16.90
CA LEU A 159 -1.95 -10.20 17.92
C LEU A 159 -2.03 -10.81 19.33
N ALA A 160 -3.16 -11.41 19.69
CA ALA A 160 -3.38 -11.99 21.02
C ALA A 160 -2.69 -13.35 21.21
N PHE A 161 -2.74 -14.23 20.21
CA PHE A 161 -2.29 -15.62 20.34
C PHE A 161 -1.13 -15.99 19.40
N GLY A 162 -0.90 -15.21 18.35
CA GLY A 162 0.08 -15.51 17.31
C GLY A 162 1.54 -15.26 17.70
N GLY A 163 1.81 -14.59 18.83
CA GLY A 163 3.18 -14.23 19.22
C GLY A 163 4.14 -15.43 19.26
N ALA A 164 3.76 -16.52 19.91
CA ALA A 164 4.60 -17.72 20.00
C ALA A 164 4.78 -18.42 18.64
N PHE A 165 3.73 -18.47 17.83
CA PHE A 165 3.76 -19.06 16.49
C PHE A 165 4.66 -18.27 15.54
N VAL A 166 4.51 -16.94 15.52
CA VAL A 166 5.34 -16.05 14.72
C VAL A 166 6.81 -16.14 15.14
N GLN A 167 7.08 -16.17 16.45
CA GLN A 167 8.43 -16.34 16.97
C GLN A 167 9.04 -17.68 16.51
N ALA A 168 8.30 -18.78 16.60
CA ALA A 168 8.77 -20.09 16.17
C ALA A 168 9.08 -20.15 14.66
N ILE A 169 8.26 -19.51 13.82
CA ILE A 169 8.53 -19.39 12.39
C ILE A 169 9.81 -18.60 12.15
N VAL A 170 9.95 -17.45 12.80
CA VAL A 170 11.09 -16.55 12.59
C VAL A 170 12.38 -17.20 13.09
N ASP A 171 12.35 -17.85 14.24
CA ASP A 171 13.49 -18.58 14.80
C ASP A 171 13.87 -19.78 13.92
N GLY A 172 12.88 -20.52 13.40
CA GLY A 172 13.10 -21.61 12.46
C GLY A 172 13.75 -21.15 11.15
N VAL A 173 13.28 -20.02 10.61
CA VAL A 173 13.86 -19.41 9.40
C VAL A 173 15.26 -18.85 9.69
N ALA A 174 15.46 -18.21 10.84
CA ALA A 174 16.75 -17.66 11.26
C ALA A 174 17.79 -18.76 11.53
N GLY A 175 17.36 -19.94 11.98
CA GLY A 175 18.21 -21.12 12.11
C GLY A 175 18.81 -21.59 10.78
N VAL A 176 18.15 -21.29 9.66
CA VAL A 176 18.62 -21.60 8.31
C VAL A 176 19.15 -20.32 7.65
N LYS A 177 20.42 -20.00 7.90
CA LYS A 177 21.05 -18.73 7.45
C LYS A 177 20.85 -18.40 5.97
N TRP A 178 20.91 -19.41 5.08
CA TRP A 178 20.71 -19.19 3.64
C TRP A 178 19.26 -18.80 3.31
N LEU A 179 18.29 -19.37 4.03
CA LEU A 179 16.87 -19.09 3.86
C LEU A 179 16.53 -17.70 4.40
N ALA A 180 17.02 -17.35 5.60
CA ALA A 180 16.84 -16.01 6.16
C ALA A 180 17.45 -14.92 5.26
N ALA A 181 18.65 -15.16 4.72
CA ALA A 181 19.29 -14.25 3.77
C ALA A 181 18.48 -14.14 2.45
N GLY A 182 18.01 -15.27 1.91
CA GLY A 182 17.16 -15.30 0.72
C GLY A 182 15.84 -14.56 0.90
N LEU A 183 15.16 -14.75 2.03
CA LEU A 183 13.91 -14.05 2.35
C LEU A 183 14.11 -12.56 2.58
N THR A 184 15.21 -12.18 3.22
CA THR A 184 15.59 -10.76 3.39
C THR A 184 15.84 -10.10 2.02
N LEU A 185 16.54 -10.80 1.12
CA LEU A 185 16.75 -10.32 -0.25
C LEU A 185 15.41 -10.20 -0.99
N ALA A 186 14.54 -11.21 -0.90
CA ALA A 186 13.21 -11.18 -1.50
C ALA A 186 12.39 -10.00 -0.98
N GLY A 187 12.40 -9.74 0.34
CA GLY A 187 11.74 -8.60 0.97
C GLY A 187 12.20 -7.25 0.40
N ARG A 188 13.50 -7.12 0.09
CA ARG A 188 14.08 -5.92 -0.56
C ARG A 188 13.68 -5.78 -2.03
N MET A 189 13.34 -6.87 -2.70
CA MET A 189 12.94 -6.86 -4.12
C MET A 189 11.43 -6.70 -4.34
N LEU A 190 10.60 -6.83 -3.28
CA LEU A 190 9.15 -6.69 -3.36
C LEU A 190 8.66 -5.37 -4.00
N PRO A 191 9.26 -4.20 -3.73
CA PRO A 191 8.91 -2.97 -4.45
C PRO A 191 9.04 -3.10 -5.97
N GLY A 192 10.10 -3.77 -6.45
CA GLY A 192 10.32 -4.00 -7.88
C GLY A 192 9.24 -4.87 -8.51
N LEU A 193 8.73 -5.87 -7.78
CA LEU A 193 7.62 -6.71 -8.22
C LEU A 193 6.34 -5.89 -8.40
N GLY A 194 6.04 -4.97 -7.48
CA GLY A 194 4.89 -4.07 -7.61
C GLY A 194 4.94 -3.19 -8.87
N PHE A 195 6.12 -2.63 -9.17
CA PHE A 195 6.34 -1.89 -10.43
C PHE A 195 6.21 -2.78 -11.67
N ALA A 196 6.70 -4.01 -11.63
CA ALA A 196 6.56 -4.94 -12.75
C ALA A 196 5.09 -5.27 -13.04
N ILE A 197 4.29 -5.47 -11.99
CA ILE A 197 2.85 -5.70 -12.11
C ILE A 197 2.16 -4.45 -12.70
N LEU A 198 2.47 -3.25 -12.19
CA LEU A 198 1.97 -1.98 -12.75
C LEU A 198 2.26 -1.83 -14.25
N LEU A 199 3.51 -2.08 -14.67
CA LEU A 199 3.93 -1.95 -16.06
C LEU A 199 3.25 -2.98 -16.98
N ARG A 200 2.80 -4.11 -16.43
CA ARG A 200 2.01 -5.10 -17.19
C ARG A 200 0.60 -4.60 -17.48
N TYR A 201 0.00 -3.81 -16.58
CA TYR A 201 -1.31 -3.21 -16.80
C TYR A 201 -1.28 -1.99 -17.74
N LEU A 202 -0.17 -1.25 -17.74
CA LEU A 202 0.00 -0.10 -18.63
C LEU A 202 0.33 -0.53 -20.06
N PRO A 203 -0.13 0.21 -21.10
CA PRO A 203 0.20 -0.07 -22.51
C PRO A 203 1.64 0.36 -22.85
N VAL A 204 2.63 -0.17 -22.12
CA VAL A 204 4.05 0.20 -22.21
C VAL A 204 4.61 -0.07 -23.61
N LYS A 205 4.15 -1.13 -24.27
CA LYS A 205 4.57 -1.45 -25.66
C LYS A 205 4.25 -0.34 -26.65
N ARG A 206 3.15 0.39 -26.46
CA ARG A 206 2.75 1.52 -27.34
C ARG A 206 3.49 2.81 -26.98
N ASN A 207 3.78 3.00 -25.70
CA ASN A 207 4.24 4.26 -25.12
C ASN A 207 5.64 4.16 -24.49
N LEU A 208 6.52 3.34 -25.07
CA LEU A 208 7.82 3.00 -24.49
C LEU A 208 8.75 4.23 -24.35
N HIS A 209 8.60 5.20 -25.25
CA HIS A 209 9.32 6.48 -25.20
C HIS A 209 9.03 7.28 -23.93
N TYR A 210 7.80 7.26 -23.41
CA TYR A 210 7.47 7.94 -22.15
C TYR A 210 8.11 7.27 -20.94
N LEU A 211 8.16 5.94 -20.93
CA LEU A 211 8.84 5.19 -19.87
C LEU A 211 10.36 5.45 -19.89
N ALA A 212 10.96 5.40 -21.08
CA ALA A 212 12.39 5.66 -21.27
C ALA A 212 12.78 7.10 -20.89
N LEU A 213 11.95 8.09 -21.24
CA LEU A 213 12.16 9.49 -20.87
C LEU A 213 12.05 9.68 -19.35
N GLY A 214 11.00 9.16 -18.72
CA GLY A 214 10.83 9.24 -17.27
C GLY A 214 11.97 8.55 -16.50
N PHE A 215 12.41 7.39 -16.98
CA PHE A 215 13.56 6.68 -16.42
C PHE A 215 14.86 7.49 -16.58
N GLY A 216 15.16 7.99 -17.78
CA GLY A 216 16.35 8.78 -18.06
C GLY A 216 16.41 10.06 -17.23
N LEU A 217 15.29 10.80 -17.16
CA LEU A 217 15.18 12.01 -16.35
C LEU A 217 15.43 11.70 -14.87
N THR A 218 14.78 10.67 -14.33
CA THR A 218 14.95 10.27 -12.92
C THR A 218 16.39 9.83 -12.64
N ALA A 219 17.03 9.10 -13.54
CA ALA A 219 18.42 8.68 -13.41
C ALA A 219 19.39 9.86 -13.40
N MET A 220 19.24 10.82 -14.32
CA MET A 220 20.07 12.04 -14.37
C MET A 220 19.91 12.87 -13.11
N LEU A 221 18.67 13.06 -12.65
CA LEU A 221 18.36 13.78 -11.42
C LEU A 221 18.96 13.05 -10.20
N THR A 222 18.89 11.72 -10.15
CA THR A 222 19.46 10.93 -9.04
C THR A 222 20.97 11.14 -8.93
N VAL A 223 21.69 11.13 -10.06
CA VAL A 223 23.13 11.40 -10.09
C VAL A 223 23.43 12.82 -9.60
N LEU A 224 22.68 13.83 -10.07
CA LEU A 224 22.88 15.22 -9.66
C LEU A 224 22.72 15.40 -8.14
N TYR A 225 21.64 14.88 -7.55
CA TYR A 225 21.39 15.03 -6.13
C TYR A 225 22.36 14.20 -5.28
N SER A 226 22.78 13.02 -5.74
CA SER A 226 23.82 12.24 -5.07
C SER A 226 25.14 13.04 -4.99
N ASN A 227 25.52 13.72 -6.07
CA ASN A 227 26.70 14.58 -6.08
C ASN A 227 26.56 15.82 -5.17
N ILE A 228 25.36 16.40 -5.06
CA ILE A 228 25.09 17.50 -4.12
C ILE A 228 25.15 16.99 -2.67
N GLN A 229 24.67 15.79 -2.39
CA GLN A 229 24.76 15.16 -1.06
C GLN A 229 26.20 14.90 -0.65
N THR A 230 27.03 14.35 -1.55
CA THR A 230 28.45 14.11 -1.26
C THR A 230 29.21 15.42 -1.06
N LEU A 231 28.89 16.46 -1.85
CA LEU A 231 29.44 17.81 -1.66
C LEU A 231 29.02 18.41 -0.31
N GLY A 232 27.74 18.31 0.07
CA GLY A 232 27.24 18.75 1.38
C GLY A 232 27.89 17.99 2.53
N GLY A 233 28.11 16.68 2.37
CA GLY A 233 28.86 15.85 3.30
C GLY A 233 30.31 16.33 3.49
N ALA A 234 31.00 16.63 2.40
CA ALA A 234 32.36 17.14 2.41
C ALA A 234 32.46 18.56 3.01
N VAL A 235 31.48 19.44 2.75
CA VAL A 235 31.42 20.77 3.37
C VAL A 235 31.15 20.65 4.87
N SER A 236 30.26 19.77 5.30
CA SER A 236 29.97 19.52 6.72
C SER A 236 31.17 18.96 7.49
N SER A 237 31.97 18.08 6.87
CA SER A 237 33.19 17.55 7.52
C SER A 237 34.26 18.63 7.69
N ILE A 238 34.40 19.55 6.73
CA ILE A 238 35.32 20.70 6.82
C ILE A 238 34.82 21.73 7.84
N VAL A 239 33.52 21.97 7.92
CA VAL A 239 32.96 22.90 8.92
C VAL A 239 33.03 22.31 10.33
N GLY A 240 32.96 20.99 10.47
CA GLY A 240 33.14 20.29 11.74
C GLY A 240 34.55 20.39 12.34
N THR A 241 35.57 20.82 11.57
CA THR A 241 36.94 21.03 12.07
C THR A 241 37.22 22.47 12.52
N LEU A 242 36.26 23.40 12.36
CA LEU A 242 36.40 24.80 12.79
C LEU A 242 36.02 24.99 14.27
N PRO A 243 36.65 25.94 14.99
CA PRO A 243 36.32 26.25 16.38
C PRO A 243 34.87 26.74 16.53
N LYS A 244 34.23 26.36 17.65
CA LYS A 244 32.80 26.50 17.94
C LYS A 244 32.25 27.93 17.82
N ASP A 245 33.11 28.94 17.85
CA ASP A 245 32.74 30.37 17.81
C ASP A 245 32.54 30.91 16.37
N ALA A 246 32.92 30.13 15.34
CA ALA A 246 32.70 30.45 13.91
C ALA A 246 31.94 29.33 13.15
N ALA A 247 31.48 28.30 13.86
CA ALA A 247 30.87 27.12 13.27
C ALA A 247 29.42 27.39 12.81
N ILE A 248 29.25 27.71 11.53
CA ILE A 248 27.94 27.68 10.88
C ILE A 248 27.44 26.23 10.92
N THR A 249 26.38 25.92 11.65
CA THR A 249 25.85 24.55 11.72
C THR A 249 25.27 24.16 10.36
N PHE A 250 26.04 23.47 9.52
CA PHE A 250 25.56 22.99 8.23
C PHE A 250 24.71 21.73 8.45
N ALA A 251 23.39 21.90 8.47
CA ALA A 251 22.45 20.79 8.53
C ALA A 251 22.39 20.08 7.17
N ASN A 252 23.07 18.94 7.05
CA ASN A 252 23.00 18.06 5.89
C ASN A 252 21.62 17.37 5.81
N ASN A 253 20.62 18.09 5.30
CA ASN A 253 19.27 17.57 5.05
C ASN A 253 19.00 17.29 3.56
N PHE A 254 20.04 17.22 2.74
CA PHE A 254 19.90 16.68 1.39
C PHE A 254 19.68 15.17 1.54
N LYS A 255 18.42 14.73 1.68
CA LYS A 255 18.06 13.36 1.33
C LYS A 255 17.98 13.30 -0.20
N GLY A 256 18.44 12.21 -0.80
CA GLY A 256 18.43 12.01 -2.25
C GLY A 256 17.03 12.25 -2.81
N LEU A 257 16.92 12.48 -4.13
CA LEU A 257 15.70 13.02 -4.76
C LEU A 257 14.44 12.75 -3.95
N SER A 258 13.86 13.79 -3.37
CA SER A 258 12.56 13.64 -2.73
C SER A 258 11.66 13.01 -3.79
N MET A 259 11.15 11.80 -3.57
CA MET A 259 10.30 11.12 -4.55
C MET A 259 9.08 11.98 -4.93
N ILE A 260 8.74 12.93 -4.04
CA ILE A 260 7.78 14.02 -4.27
C ILE A 260 8.21 14.89 -5.47
N GLY A 261 9.48 15.24 -5.59
CA GLY A 261 10.03 15.98 -6.74
C GLY A 261 9.86 15.23 -8.07
N VAL A 262 10.22 13.94 -8.13
CA VAL A 262 9.95 13.11 -9.33
C VAL A 262 8.46 13.07 -9.63
N ALA A 263 7.63 12.87 -8.60
CA ALA A 263 6.19 12.80 -8.75
C ALA A 263 5.60 14.11 -9.28
N ILE A 264 6.07 15.28 -8.81
CA ILE A 264 5.63 16.59 -9.30
C ILE A 264 6.00 16.78 -10.77
N PHE A 265 7.24 16.46 -11.17
CA PHE A 265 7.66 16.52 -12.57
C PHE A 265 6.84 15.56 -13.45
N GLY A 266 6.59 14.34 -12.97
CA GLY A 266 5.75 13.36 -13.65
C GLY A 266 4.31 13.81 -13.82
N ILE A 267 3.69 14.34 -12.76
CA ILE A 267 2.33 14.91 -12.79
C ILE A 267 2.28 16.10 -13.74
N PHE A 268 3.27 16.99 -13.71
CA PHE A 268 3.33 18.14 -14.62
C PHE A 268 3.37 17.69 -16.09
N LEU A 269 4.22 16.73 -16.43
CA LEU A 269 4.30 16.16 -17.78
C LEU A 269 2.99 15.45 -18.18
N ALA A 270 2.38 14.69 -17.27
CA ALA A 270 1.11 14.02 -17.50
C ALA A 270 -0.03 15.02 -17.76
N VAL A 271 -0.10 16.11 -16.98
CA VAL A 271 -1.10 17.18 -17.16
C VAL A 271 -0.89 17.92 -18.48
N GLN A 272 0.36 18.22 -18.84
CA GLN A 272 0.68 18.86 -20.13
C GLN A 272 0.26 17.96 -21.29
N HIS A 273 0.56 16.66 -21.23
CA HIS A 273 0.14 15.71 -22.26
C HIS A 273 -1.38 15.59 -22.34
N PHE A 274 -2.09 15.47 -21.21
CA PHE A 274 -3.55 15.39 -21.19
C PHE A 274 -4.20 16.63 -21.80
N LYS A 275 -3.71 17.83 -21.47
CA LYS A 275 -4.16 19.08 -22.09
C LYS A 275 -3.83 19.16 -23.58
N TYR A 276 -2.70 18.63 -24.01
CA TYR A 276 -2.32 18.58 -25.42
C TYR A 276 -3.20 17.59 -26.21
N SER A 277 -3.46 16.40 -25.66
CA SER A 277 -4.36 15.40 -26.25
C SER A 277 -5.81 15.92 -26.38
N GLN A 278 -6.32 16.67 -25.41
CA GLN A 278 -7.63 17.33 -25.52
C GLN A 278 -7.66 18.42 -26.59
N ARG A 279 -6.56 19.14 -26.82
CA ARG A 279 -6.46 20.17 -27.87
C ARG A 279 -6.39 19.58 -29.28
N THR A 280 -5.89 18.36 -29.44
CA THR A 280 -5.84 17.66 -30.74
C THR A 280 -7.15 16.95 -31.11
N VAL A 281 -8.14 16.89 -30.21
CA VAL A 281 -9.52 16.53 -30.59
C VAL A 281 -10.17 17.76 -31.21
N ALA A 282 -9.83 18.04 -32.46
CA ALA A 282 -10.65 18.88 -33.33
C ALA A 282 -12.07 18.27 -33.42
N PRO A 283 -13.14 19.07 -33.53
CA PRO A 283 -14.50 18.53 -33.55
C PRO A 283 -14.61 17.55 -34.72
N ALA A 284 -14.94 16.30 -34.43
CA ALA A 284 -15.25 15.33 -35.46
C ALA A 284 -16.39 15.91 -36.32
N ALA A 285 -16.15 16.04 -37.62
CA ALA A 285 -17.20 16.40 -38.57
C ALA A 285 -18.35 15.40 -38.42
N SER A 286 -19.57 15.90 -38.31
CA SER A 286 -20.78 15.09 -38.19
C SER A 286 -21.01 14.30 -39.48
N THR A 287 -20.60 13.05 -39.52
CA THR A 287 -21.04 12.12 -40.57
C THR A 287 -22.25 11.36 -40.06
N LYS A 288 -23.31 11.38 -40.88
CA LYS A 288 -24.66 10.89 -40.60
C LYS A 288 -24.69 9.39 -40.26
N SER A 289 -25.65 9.07 -39.39
CA SER A 289 -26.28 7.78 -39.09
C SER A 289 -25.98 6.61 -40.03
N GLU A 290 -25.50 5.52 -39.45
CA GLU A 290 -26.01 4.18 -39.78
C GLU A 290 -25.94 3.32 -38.52
N SER A 291 -27.14 3.01 -38.04
CA SER A 291 -27.46 2.00 -37.05
C SER A 291 -27.23 0.64 -37.70
N GLU A 292 -26.16 -0.04 -37.33
CA GLU A 292 -26.05 -1.49 -37.52
C GLU A 292 -25.68 -2.11 -36.18
N GLU A 293 -26.59 -2.98 -35.76
CA GLU A 293 -26.51 -3.89 -34.63
C GLU A 293 -25.19 -4.68 -34.70
N ILE A 294 -24.53 -4.86 -33.55
CA ILE A 294 -23.58 -5.94 -33.39
C ILE A 294 -24.16 -6.83 -32.31
N GLU A 295 -24.67 -7.96 -32.81
CA GLU A 295 -25.20 -9.11 -32.11
C GLU A 295 -24.23 -9.64 -31.05
N ASP A 296 -24.85 -10.29 -30.06
CA ASP A 296 -24.27 -11.24 -29.14
C ASP A 296 -23.22 -12.13 -29.81
N ASP A 297 -22.08 -12.32 -29.15
CA ASP A 297 -21.37 -13.60 -29.17
C ASP A 297 -20.50 -13.70 -27.91
N GLU A 298 -21.07 -14.38 -26.91
CA GLU A 298 -20.27 -15.12 -25.94
C GLU A 298 -19.44 -16.18 -26.67
N LEU A 299 -18.15 -16.27 -26.36
CA LEU A 299 -17.36 -17.51 -26.17
C LEU A 299 -15.96 -17.17 -25.65
#